data_AF-N9TD09-F1
#
_entry.id   AF-N9TD09-F1
#
_cell.length_a   1.000
_cell.length_b   1.000
_cell.length_c   1.000
_cell.angle_alpha   90.00
_cell.angle_beta   90.00
_cell.angle_gamma   90.00
#
_symmetry.space_group_name_H-M   'P 1'
#
loop_
_entity.id
_entity.type
_entity.pdbx_description
1 polymer ?
#
loop_
_entity_poly.entity_id
_entity_poly.type
_entity_poly.pdbx_seq_one_letter_code
_entity_poly.pdbx_strand_id
1 'polypeptide(L)'
;MVCNRMLCKLFIFFLTSIFFCSNTSAGNNKNDYNQSIKSFEKSIYGRKVYADVAFLVGQAAILMGKPPVLIKPLPHYIEQSNSFPEFIEYYLWTIRDKKLKVEKLDFLTFKDIAFKPELALRLNTFPLETEEYNRQVKKSFLMMGYSITCSDHFDENPLISPLDYGYVTTHQILALVIAKDKGCVDNQPYQQALPLLINRLKAEFDVETKLNDLQIERAAILALIGRVDMVPAEFIQRIVDTQRSDGYWLYNDEITPRIIPKEHTSALAYFLLVAYRDNILQKKESKLKNND
;
A
#
# COMPACT_ATOMS: atom_id res chain seq x y z
N MET A 1 63.23 21.81 -3.36
CA MET A 1 61.79 21.48 -3.40
C MET A 1 61.55 20.29 -2.47
N VAL A 2 61.19 20.54 -1.22
CA VAL A 2 60.99 19.50 -0.20
C VAL A 2 59.50 19.24 -0.08
N CYS A 3 59.07 18.08 -0.59
CA CYS A 3 57.69 17.63 -0.53
C CYS A 3 57.38 17.14 0.89
N ASN A 4 56.40 17.78 1.53
CA ASN A 4 56.11 17.66 2.96
C ASN A 4 55.31 16.36 3.23
N ARG A 5 56.00 15.30 3.67
CA ARG A 5 55.46 13.94 3.93
C ARG A 5 54.42 13.85 5.06
N MET A 6 54.09 14.94 5.74
CA MET A 6 53.19 14.94 6.89
C MET A 6 51.71 15.07 6.51
N LEU A 7 51.38 15.63 5.34
CA LEU A 7 50.01 15.82 4.87
C LEU A 7 49.35 14.55 4.29
N CYS A 8 50.13 13.56 3.86
CA CYS A 8 49.58 12.30 3.32
C CYS A 8 49.12 11.32 4.40
N LYS A 9 49.62 11.41 5.64
CA LYS A 9 49.22 10.50 6.73
C LYS A 9 47.94 10.94 7.46
N LEU A 10 47.61 12.23 7.48
CA LEU A 10 46.34 12.70 8.05
C LEU A 10 45.13 12.43 7.14
N PHE A 11 45.34 12.35 5.82
CA PHE A 11 44.25 12.10 4.87
C PHE A 11 43.77 10.64 4.88
N ILE A 12 44.65 9.70 5.23
CA ILE A 12 44.31 8.26 5.28
C ILE A 12 43.52 7.93 6.57
N PHE A 13 43.77 8.61 7.69
CA PHE A 13 43.02 8.39 8.94
C PHE A 13 41.59 8.96 8.91
N PHE A 14 41.35 10.03 8.15
CA PHE A 14 40.00 10.58 8.00
C PHE A 14 39.09 9.74 7.07
N LEU A 15 39.67 9.05 6.09
CA LEU A 15 38.90 8.20 5.16
C LEU A 15 38.57 6.81 5.74
N THR A 16 39.39 6.26 6.63
CA THR A 16 39.05 4.98 7.30
C THR A 16 38.01 5.13 8.40
N SER A 17 37.85 6.33 8.97
CA SER A 17 36.88 6.62 10.04
C SER A 17 35.44 6.82 9.52
N ILE A 18 35.28 7.18 8.24
CA ILE A 18 33.96 7.41 7.63
C ILE A 18 33.32 6.09 7.13
N PHE A 19 34.12 5.05 6.87
CA PHE A 19 33.61 3.75 6.41
C PHE A 19 33.29 2.74 7.52
N PHE A 20 33.66 2.99 8.78
CA PHE A 20 33.39 2.07 9.88
C PHE A 20 32.08 2.34 10.66
N CYS A 21 31.38 3.45 10.40
CA CYS A 21 30.08 3.74 11.04
C CYS A 21 28.86 3.26 10.25
N SER A 22 29.02 2.71 9.04
CA SER A 22 27.88 2.34 8.18
C SER A 22 27.34 0.93 8.42
N ASN A 23 28.06 0.06 9.13
CA ASN A 23 27.69 -1.36 9.29
C ASN A 23 27.07 -1.71 10.64
N THR A 24 27.10 -0.81 11.64
CA THR A 24 26.51 -1.06 12.96
C THR A 24 25.02 -0.73 13.05
N SER A 25 24.43 0.04 12.12
CA SER A 25 22.99 0.32 12.14
C SER A 25 22.15 -0.85 11.63
N ALA A 26 22.64 -1.62 10.65
CA ALA A 26 21.87 -2.71 10.04
C ALA A 26 21.53 -3.86 11.01
N GLY A 27 22.32 -4.06 12.07
CA GLY A 27 22.11 -5.10 13.08
C GLY A 27 21.03 -4.77 14.11
N ASN A 28 20.93 -3.51 14.55
CA ASN A 28 19.91 -3.06 15.51
C ASN A 28 18.51 -3.01 14.88
N ASN A 29 18.44 -2.65 13.61
CA ASN A 29 17.19 -2.44 12.88
C ASN A 29 16.26 -3.68 12.83
N LYS A 30 16.80 -4.91 12.79
CA LYS A 30 15.96 -6.13 12.68
C LYS A 30 15.06 -6.34 13.91
N ASN A 31 15.55 -5.97 15.09
CA ASN A 31 14.77 -6.10 16.31
C ASN A 31 13.63 -5.08 16.32
N ASP A 32 13.90 -3.88 15.81
CA ASP A 32 12.96 -2.78 15.78
C ASP A 32 11.77 -3.07 14.85
N TYR A 33 12.00 -3.60 13.63
CA TYR A 33 10.91 -3.99 12.72
C TYR A 33 9.98 -5.05 13.33
N ASN A 34 10.56 -6.09 13.94
CA ASN A 34 9.78 -7.17 14.54
C ASN A 34 9.00 -6.68 15.77
N GLN A 35 9.58 -5.76 16.53
CA GLN A 35 8.88 -5.12 17.65
C GLN A 35 7.72 -4.28 17.15
N SER A 36 7.89 -3.48 16.09
CA SER A 36 6.79 -2.68 15.53
C SER A 36 5.64 -3.51 14.98
N ILE A 37 5.96 -4.59 14.24
CA ILE A 37 4.99 -5.58 13.77
C ILE A 37 4.18 -6.15 14.95
N LYS A 38 4.87 -6.64 16.00
CA LYS A 38 4.23 -7.22 17.19
C LYS A 38 3.37 -6.20 17.95
N SER A 39 3.83 -4.95 18.02
CA SER A 39 3.12 -3.86 18.70
C SER A 39 1.77 -3.59 18.03
N PHE A 40 1.75 -3.51 16.69
CA PHE A 40 0.51 -3.35 15.93
C PHE A 40 -0.39 -4.60 15.99
N GLU A 41 0.18 -5.82 15.87
CA GLU A 41 -0.60 -7.06 16.02
C GLU A 41 -1.35 -7.09 17.36
N LYS A 42 -0.67 -6.68 18.45
CA LYS A 42 -1.28 -6.58 19.78
C LYS A 42 -2.36 -5.50 19.84
N SER A 43 -2.15 -4.36 19.18
CA SER A 43 -3.10 -3.24 19.22
C SER A 43 -4.39 -3.55 18.47
N ILE A 44 -4.30 -4.27 17.35
CA ILE A 44 -5.43 -4.56 16.45
C ILE A 44 -6.19 -5.86 16.81
N TYR A 45 -5.59 -6.76 17.59
CA TYR A 45 -6.17 -8.07 17.90
C TYR A 45 -7.55 -7.96 18.56
N GLY A 46 -8.53 -8.72 18.03
CA GLY A 46 -9.90 -8.77 18.56
C GLY A 46 -10.73 -7.50 18.32
N ARG A 47 -10.17 -6.47 17.66
CA ARG A 47 -10.90 -5.27 17.30
C ARG A 47 -11.80 -5.52 16.10
N LYS A 48 -12.88 -4.73 16.04
CA LYS A 48 -13.64 -4.55 14.81
C LYS A 48 -13.02 -3.41 14.01
N VAL A 49 -12.78 -3.63 12.72
CA VAL A 49 -12.11 -2.65 11.85
C VAL A 49 -12.77 -2.57 10.47
N TYR A 50 -12.30 -1.63 9.64
CA TYR A 50 -12.72 -1.46 8.25
C TYR A 50 -12.20 -2.59 7.33
N ALA A 51 -12.84 -2.76 6.18
CA ALA A 51 -12.60 -3.89 5.27
C ALA A 51 -11.17 -3.94 4.72
N ASP A 52 -10.69 -2.80 4.25
CA ASP A 52 -9.32 -2.52 3.82
C ASP A 52 -8.28 -2.84 4.91
N VAL A 53 -8.53 -2.44 6.15
CA VAL A 53 -7.68 -2.73 7.31
C VAL A 53 -7.59 -4.24 7.51
N ALA A 54 -8.73 -4.92 7.56
CA ALA A 54 -8.77 -6.38 7.72
C ALA A 54 -8.03 -7.09 6.57
N PHE A 55 -8.16 -6.61 5.34
CA PHE A 55 -7.46 -7.13 4.19
C PHE A 55 -5.94 -6.99 4.30
N LEU A 56 -5.44 -5.79 4.57
CA LEU A 56 -4.01 -5.50 4.68
C LEU A 56 -3.36 -6.33 5.80
N VAL A 57 -4.03 -6.45 6.95
CA VAL A 57 -3.57 -7.32 8.03
C VAL A 57 -3.59 -8.80 7.62
N GLY A 58 -4.61 -9.22 6.87
CA GLY A 58 -4.70 -10.57 6.31
C GLY A 58 -3.55 -10.90 5.35
N GLN A 59 -3.19 -9.97 4.45
CA GLN A 59 -2.07 -10.15 3.52
C GLN A 59 -0.76 -10.28 4.26
N ALA A 60 -0.54 -9.40 5.23
CA ALA A 60 0.61 -9.49 6.09
C ALA A 60 0.66 -10.84 6.81
N ALA A 61 -0.44 -11.33 7.38
CA ALA A 61 -0.46 -12.64 8.02
C ALA A 61 -0.06 -13.78 7.07
N ILE A 62 -0.54 -13.77 5.82
CA ILE A 62 -0.17 -14.74 4.78
C ILE A 62 1.34 -14.70 4.50
N LEU A 63 1.92 -13.51 4.31
CA LEU A 63 3.36 -13.33 4.11
C LEU A 63 4.18 -13.84 5.30
N MET A 64 3.61 -13.86 6.50
CA MET A 64 4.27 -14.40 7.69
C MET A 64 4.06 -15.91 7.88
N GLY A 65 3.34 -16.59 6.98
CA GLY A 65 2.93 -17.98 7.17
C GLY A 65 2.00 -18.18 8.37
N LYS A 66 1.30 -17.13 8.81
CA LYS A 66 0.33 -17.17 9.91
C LYS A 66 -1.08 -17.33 9.35
N PRO A 67 -2.02 -17.94 10.10
CA PRO A 67 -3.43 -17.79 9.77
C PRO A 67 -3.80 -16.30 9.82
N PRO A 68 -4.67 -15.80 8.92
CA PRO A 68 -5.15 -14.44 9.00
C PRO A 68 -5.71 -14.18 10.40
N VAL A 69 -5.17 -13.16 11.07
CA VAL A 69 -5.58 -12.79 12.43
C VAL A 69 -7.09 -12.61 12.45
N LEU A 70 -7.76 -13.13 13.49
CA LEU A 70 -9.20 -12.98 13.73
C LEU A 70 -9.55 -11.51 14.01
N ILE A 71 -9.44 -10.68 12.98
CA ILE A 71 -10.03 -9.37 12.93
C ILE A 71 -11.42 -9.55 12.33
N LYS A 72 -12.45 -9.13 13.07
CA LYS A 72 -13.82 -9.19 12.57
C LYS A 72 -14.10 -7.86 11.86
N PRO A 73 -14.51 -7.84 10.59
CA PRO A 73 -14.94 -6.59 9.97
C PRO A 73 -16.10 -5.97 10.77
N LEU A 74 -16.14 -4.63 10.86
CA LEU A 74 -17.23 -3.90 11.51
C LEU A 74 -18.58 -4.24 10.84
N PRO A 75 -19.57 -4.79 11.58
CA PRO A 75 -20.88 -5.12 11.01
C PRO A 75 -21.67 -3.88 10.52
N HIS A 76 -21.46 -2.74 11.16
CA HIS A 76 -22.33 -1.56 11.03
C HIS A 76 -21.98 -0.63 9.86
N TYR A 77 -20.88 -0.89 9.15
CA TYR A 77 -20.50 -0.09 7.99
C TYR A 77 -21.19 -0.52 6.69
N ILE A 78 -21.85 -1.68 6.71
CA ILE A 78 -22.61 -2.20 5.57
C ILE A 78 -23.92 -1.43 5.33
N GLU A 79 -24.46 -0.75 6.36
CA GLU A 79 -25.72 -0.01 6.28
C GLU A 79 -25.54 1.51 6.10
N GLN A 80 -24.35 2.08 6.32
CA GLN A 80 -24.16 3.54 6.37
C GLN A 80 -23.05 4.12 5.48
N SER A 81 -22.15 3.30 4.89
CA SER A 81 -21.17 3.83 3.93
C SER A 81 -21.76 3.88 2.53
N ASN A 82 -22.44 4.98 2.23
CA ASN A 82 -22.86 5.28 0.86
C ASN A 82 -21.70 5.55 -0.10
N SER A 83 -20.44 5.46 0.33
CA SER A 83 -19.28 5.66 -0.53
C SER A 83 -18.92 4.35 -1.25
N PHE A 84 -19.07 4.39 -2.58
CA PHE A 84 -18.68 3.37 -3.55
C PHE A 84 -17.29 2.73 -3.34
N PRO A 85 -16.24 3.46 -2.91
CA PRO A 85 -14.90 2.92 -2.67
C PRO A 85 -14.83 1.74 -1.68
N GLU A 86 -15.43 1.91 -0.51
CA GLU A 86 -15.25 0.97 0.60
C GLU A 86 -16.03 -0.34 0.38
N PHE A 87 -17.15 -0.27 -0.36
CA PHE A 87 -17.89 -1.45 -0.81
C PHE A 87 -17.13 -2.25 -1.87
N ILE A 88 -16.53 -1.54 -2.85
CA ILE A 88 -15.68 -2.13 -3.89
C ILE A 88 -14.51 -2.87 -3.25
N GLU A 89 -13.83 -2.25 -2.27
CA GLU A 89 -12.78 -2.88 -1.47
C GLU A 89 -13.28 -4.11 -0.71
N TYR A 90 -14.37 -4.03 0.05
CA TYR A 90 -14.89 -5.21 0.75
C TYR A 90 -15.25 -6.38 -0.20
N TYR A 91 -15.88 -6.07 -1.33
CA TYR A 91 -16.30 -7.06 -2.32
C TYR A 91 -15.10 -7.65 -3.09
N LEU A 92 -14.03 -6.88 -3.34
CA LEU A 92 -12.75 -7.36 -3.85
C LEU A 92 -12.20 -8.53 -3.05
N TRP A 93 -12.29 -8.42 -1.72
CA TRP A 93 -11.64 -9.33 -0.79
C TRP A 93 -12.40 -10.63 -0.57
N THR A 94 -13.73 -10.57 -0.61
CA THR A 94 -14.59 -11.77 -0.50
C THR A 94 -14.45 -12.70 -1.70
N ILE A 95 -14.24 -12.15 -2.91
CA ILE A 95 -14.07 -12.95 -4.13
C ILE A 95 -12.71 -13.64 -4.19
N ARG A 96 -11.63 -12.97 -3.75
CA ARG A 96 -10.26 -13.51 -3.87
C ARG A 96 -10.02 -14.72 -2.96
N ASP A 97 -10.40 -14.63 -1.68
CA ASP A 97 -9.98 -15.63 -0.69
C ASP A 97 -10.96 -16.80 -0.53
N LYS A 98 -12.16 -16.78 -1.15
CA LYS A 98 -13.24 -17.81 -1.12
C LYS A 98 -13.63 -18.36 0.27
N LYS A 99 -13.06 -17.84 1.36
CA LYS A 99 -13.14 -18.36 2.74
C LYS A 99 -13.90 -17.45 3.69
N LEU A 100 -14.21 -16.23 3.26
CA LEU A 100 -15.12 -15.35 4.00
C LEU A 100 -16.54 -15.70 3.59
N LYS A 101 -17.32 -16.28 4.51
CA LYS A 101 -18.77 -16.44 4.30
C LYS A 101 -19.39 -15.05 4.26
N VAL A 102 -19.74 -14.61 3.06
CA VAL A 102 -20.63 -13.47 2.87
C VAL A 102 -22.02 -13.97 3.26
N GLU A 103 -22.50 -13.61 4.46
CA GLU A 103 -23.94 -13.66 4.69
C GLU A 103 -24.58 -12.76 3.64
N LYS A 104 -25.57 -13.29 2.90
CA LYS A 104 -26.29 -12.58 1.85
C LYS A 104 -26.69 -11.20 2.37
N LEU A 105 -26.08 -10.16 1.80
CA LEU A 105 -26.44 -8.78 2.08
C LEU A 105 -27.53 -8.37 1.10
N ASP A 106 -28.70 -8.05 1.63
CA ASP A 106 -29.90 -7.63 0.87
C ASP A 106 -29.87 -6.14 0.49
N PHE A 107 -28.74 -5.64 -0.04
CA PHE A 107 -28.66 -4.29 -0.59
C PHE A 107 -28.05 -4.28 -2.00
N LEU A 108 -28.53 -3.31 -2.80
CA LEU A 108 -28.15 -2.96 -4.18
C LEU A 108 -27.04 -3.84 -4.73
N THR A 109 -27.42 -4.75 -5.61
CA THR A 109 -26.45 -5.63 -6.25
C THR A 109 -25.37 -4.78 -6.91
N PHE A 110 -24.13 -5.27 -7.00
CA PHE A 110 -23.07 -4.59 -7.76
C PHE A 110 -23.55 -4.15 -9.16
N LYS A 111 -24.50 -4.91 -9.73
CA LYS A 111 -25.24 -4.61 -10.96
C LYS A 111 -26.00 -3.28 -10.91
N ASP A 112 -26.52 -2.85 -9.77
CA ASP A 112 -27.24 -1.59 -9.62
C ASP A 112 -26.32 -0.37 -9.58
N ILE A 113 -25.04 -0.54 -9.23
CA ILE A 113 -24.06 0.56 -9.13
C ILE A 113 -23.19 0.63 -10.39
N ALA A 114 -22.73 -0.52 -10.91
CA ALA A 114 -21.98 -0.61 -12.15
C ALA A 114 -22.79 -0.18 -13.39
N PHE A 115 -24.12 -0.28 -13.34
CA PHE A 115 -25.01 0.10 -14.44
C PHE A 115 -25.82 1.39 -14.20
N LYS A 116 -25.58 2.11 -13.10
CA LYS A 116 -26.19 3.43 -12.83
C LYS A 116 -25.12 4.46 -12.50
N PRO A 117 -24.41 5.01 -13.50
CA PRO A 117 -23.36 6.01 -13.30
C PRO A 117 -23.81 7.23 -12.48
N GLU A 118 -25.11 7.56 -12.46
CA GLU A 118 -25.67 8.60 -11.57
C GLU A 118 -25.44 8.36 -10.06
N LEU A 119 -25.27 7.11 -9.59
CA LEU A 119 -25.01 6.79 -8.18
C LEU A 119 -23.55 7.09 -7.80
N ALA A 120 -22.58 6.76 -8.66
CA ALA A 120 -21.18 7.16 -8.49
C ALA A 120 -21.02 8.69 -8.61
N LEU A 121 -21.86 9.35 -9.42
CA LEU A 121 -21.86 10.80 -9.59
C LEU A 121 -22.40 11.56 -8.36
N ARG A 122 -23.27 10.96 -7.53
CA ARG A 122 -23.84 11.58 -6.32
C ARG A 122 -22.88 11.69 -5.12
N LEU A 123 -21.66 11.15 -5.20
CA LEU A 123 -20.61 11.25 -4.18
C LEU A 123 -19.93 12.63 -4.10
N ASN A 124 -20.67 13.71 -4.35
CA ASN A 124 -20.17 15.10 -4.47
C ASN A 124 -19.79 15.75 -3.12
N THR A 125 -19.25 15.01 -2.17
CA THR A 125 -18.86 15.53 -0.84
C THR A 125 -17.34 15.59 -0.63
N PHE A 126 -16.60 15.96 -1.69
CA PHE A 126 -15.18 16.34 -1.58
C PHE A 126 -15.05 17.86 -1.73
N PRO A 127 -15.14 18.63 -0.63
CA PRO A 127 -15.23 20.09 -0.68
C PRO A 127 -13.91 20.82 -1.00
N LEU A 128 -12.82 20.13 -1.34
CA LEU A 128 -11.49 20.74 -1.44
C LEU A 128 -10.72 20.45 -2.74
N GLU A 129 -11.30 19.69 -3.68
CA GLU A 129 -10.59 19.23 -4.87
C GLU A 129 -11.33 19.63 -6.15
N THR A 130 -10.57 19.87 -7.23
CA THR A 130 -11.15 20.28 -8.52
C THR A 130 -12.14 19.23 -9.04
N GLU A 131 -13.13 19.66 -9.81
CA GLU A 131 -14.09 18.75 -10.47
C GLU A 131 -13.37 17.63 -11.25
N GLU A 132 -12.23 17.96 -11.85
CA GLU A 132 -11.36 17.04 -12.54
C GLU A 132 -10.83 15.93 -11.63
N TYR A 133 -10.27 16.28 -10.46
CA TYR A 133 -9.74 15.28 -9.53
C TYR A 133 -10.84 14.31 -9.07
N ASN A 134 -12.00 14.85 -8.68
CA ASN A 134 -13.15 14.04 -8.27
C ASN A 134 -13.61 13.08 -9.37
N ARG A 135 -13.54 13.52 -10.64
CA ARG A 135 -13.82 12.65 -11.79
C ARG A 135 -12.80 11.52 -11.92
N GLN A 136 -11.52 11.79 -11.71
CA GLN A 136 -10.47 10.76 -11.81
C GLN A 136 -10.53 9.75 -10.66
N VAL A 137 -10.78 10.21 -9.43
CA VAL A 137 -11.00 9.32 -8.28
C VAL A 137 -12.19 8.40 -8.55
N LYS A 138 -13.32 8.95 -9.02
CA LYS A 138 -14.50 8.15 -9.43
C LYS A 138 -14.15 7.13 -10.52
N LYS A 139 -13.38 7.53 -11.55
CA LYS A 139 -12.94 6.63 -12.62
C LYS A 139 -12.08 5.47 -12.10
N SER A 140 -11.21 5.74 -11.14
CA SER A 140 -10.34 4.73 -10.52
C SER A 140 -11.14 3.67 -9.77
N PHE A 141 -12.15 4.10 -9.01
CA PHE A 141 -13.05 3.17 -8.34
C PHE A 141 -13.94 2.39 -9.31
N LEU A 142 -14.39 3.03 -10.40
CA LEU A 142 -15.12 2.33 -11.45
C LEU A 142 -14.25 1.26 -12.10
N MET A 143 -12.99 1.56 -12.38
CA MET A 143 -12.03 0.58 -12.90
C MET A 143 -11.84 -0.59 -11.94
N MET A 144 -11.64 -0.34 -10.65
CA MET A 144 -11.58 -1.41 -9.64
C MET A 144 -12.84 -2.26 -9.66
N GLY A 145 -14.00 -1.62 -9.80
CA GLY A 145 -15.28 -2.29 -10.04
C GLY A 145 -15.24 -3.24 -11.24
N TYR A 146 -14.85 -2.73 -12.41
CA TYR A 146 -14.80 -3.53 -13.63
C TYR A 146 -13.78 -4.68 -13.54
N SER A 147 -12.64 -4.46 -12.90
CA SER A 147 -11.65 -5.50 -12.61
C SER A 147 -12.22 -6.63 -11.77
N ILE A 148 -13.20 -6.35 -10.91
CA ILE A 148 -13.82 -7.36 -10.06
C ILE A 148 -14.72 -8.27 -10.85
N THR A 149 -15.56 -7.67 -11.69
CA THR A 149 -16.65 -8.36 -12.38
C THR A 149 -16.25 -8.87 -13.74
N CYS A 150 -15.00 -8.66 -14.16
CA CYS A 150 -14.56 -8.87 -15.54
C CYS A 150 -15.55 -8.24 -16.53
N SER A 151 -15.92 -6.98 -16.29
CA SER A 151 -16.76 -6.26 -17.23
C SER A 151 -15.97 -6.00 -18.51
N ASP A 152 -16.58 -6.23 -19.67
CA ASP A 152 -15.98 -5.99 -21.00
C ASP A 152 -15.52 -4.53 -21.17
N HIS A 153 -16.04 -3.61 -20.35
CA HIS A 153 -15.68 -2.19 -20.33
C HIS A 153 -14.30 -1.87 -19.69
N PHE A 154 -13.56 -2.87 -19.19
CA PHE A 154 -12.22 -2.63 -18.64
C PHE A 154 -11.25 -2.10 -19.71
N ASP A 155 -11.31 -2.64 -20.92
CA ASP A 155 -10.44 -2.24 -22.05
C ASP A 155 -10.91 -0.93 -22.72
N GLU A 156 -12.19 -0.58 -22.59
CA GLU A 156 -12.75 0.66 -23.16
C GLU A 156 -12.35 1.92 -22.39
N ASN A 157 -11.84 1.76 -21.17
CA ASN A 157 -11.38 2.86 -20.34
C ASN A 157 -9.84 2.91 -20.40
N PRO A 158 -9.22 3.88 -21.11
CA PRO A 158 -7.78 3.98 -21.12
C PRO A 158 -7.27 4.11 -19.69
N LEU A 159 -6.47 3.13 -19.27
CA LEU A 159 -5.90 2.94 -17.94
C LEU A 159 -5.00 4.11 -17.49
N ILE A 160 -4.71 5.04 -18.40
CA ILE A 160 -3.69 6.06 -18.22
C ILE A 160 -4.21 7.37 -18.80
N SER A 161 -4.66 8.29 -17.95
CA SER A 161 -4.64 9.71 -18.28
C SER A 161 -3.37 10.34 -17.67
N PRO A 162 -2.60 11.13 -18.45
CA PRO A 162 -1.37 11.75 -17.97
C PRO A 162 -1.57 12.76 -16.82
N LEU A 163 -2.81 13.17 -16.55
CA LEU A 163 -3.14 14.14 -15.48
C LEU A 163 -3.38 13.51 -14.09
N ASP A 164 -3.35 12.18 -14.01
CA ASP A 164 -3.85 11.46 -12.83
C ASP A 164 -2.81 11.22 -11.71
N TYR A 165 -2.39 12.26 -10.97
CA TYR A 165 -1.41 12.09 -9.89
C TYR A 165 -2.06 11.74 -8.55
N GLY A 166 -1.33 11.06 -7.67
CA GLY A 166 -1.71 10.87 -6.28
C GLY A 166 -2.44 9.57 -6.01
N TYR A 167 -3.56 9.69 -5.30
CA TYR A 167 -4.43 8.59 -4.89
C TYR A 167 -4.96 7.77 -6.08
N VAL A 168 -5.04 8.37 -7.27
CA VAL A 168 -5.49 7.66 -8.48
C VAL A 168 -4.51 6.57 -8.93
N THR A 169 -3.20 6.84 -8.90
CA THR A 169 -2.19 5.90 -9.42
C THR A 169 -2.19 4.59 -8.62
N THR A 170 -2.33 4.65 -7.29
CA THR A 170 -2.40 3.46 -6.42
C THR A 170 -3.59 2.57 -6.78
N HIS A 171 -4.76 3.20 -7.00
CA HIS A 171 -6.01 2.52 -7.30
C HIS A 171 -6.03 1.94 -8.73
N GLN A 172 -5.42 2.63 -9.71
CA GLN A 172 -5.24 2.10 -11.07
C GLN A 172 -4.35 0.84 -11.09
N ILE A 173 -3.24 0.84 -10.33
CA ILE A 173 -2.37 -0.33 -10.19
C ILE A 173 -3.15 -1.48 -9.55
N LEU A 174 -3.86 -1.20 -8.46
CA LEU A 174 -4.65 -2.20 -7.76
C LEU A 174 -5.69 -2.83 -8.69
N ALA A 175 -6.50 -2.01 -9.37
CA ALA A 175 -7.47 -2.45 -10.38
C ALA A 175 -6.83 -3.38 -11.42
N LEU A 176 -5.73 -2.96 -12.03
CA LEU A 176 -5.04 -3.71 -13.07
C LEU A 176 -4.52 -5.07 -12.56
N VAL A 177 -3.95 -5.12 -11.36
CA VAL A 177 -3.46 -6.36 -10.73
C VAL A 177 -4.62 -7.31 -10.45
N ILE A 178 -5.75 -6.81 -9.95
CA ILE A 178 -6.95 -7.62 -9.71
C ILE A 178 -7.51 -8.17 -11.02
N ALA A 179 -7.64 -7.33 -12.05
CA ALA A 179 -8.13 -7.74 -13.36
C ALA A 179 -7.24 -8.86 -13.94
N LYS A 180 -5.91 -8.74 -13.78
CA LYS A 180 -4.95 -9.74 -14.22
C LYS A 180 -5.07 -11.07 -13.47
N ASP A 181 -5.21 -11.02 -12.15
CA ASP A 181 -5.35 -12.20 -11.28
C ASP A 181 -6.63 -12.98 -11.60
N LYS A 182 -7.70 -12.26 -11.92
CA LYS A 182 -8.99 -12.85 -12.34
C LYS A 182 -9.05 -13.29 -13.79
N GLY A 183 -8.02 -13.00 -14.59
CA GLY A 183 -8.02 -13.27 -16.02
C GLY A 183 -9.00 -12.37 -16.81
N CYS A 184 -9.39 -11.22 -16.26
CA CYS A 184 -10.24 -10.26 -16.94
C CYS A 184 -9.46 -9.40 -17.97
N VAL A 185 -8.13 -9.33 -17.86
CA VAL A 185 -7.28 -8.61 -18.81
C VAL A 185 -6.21 -9.52 -19.37
N ASP A 186 -5.97 -9.38 -20.67
CA ASP A 186 -4.92 -10.10 -21.37
C ASP A 186 -3.52 -9.71 -20.87
N ASN A 187 -2.57 -10.62 -21.09
CA ASN A 187 -1.18 -10.40 -20.67
C ASN A 187 -0.57 -9.17 -21.36
N GLN A 188 -0.88 -8.90 -22.62
CA GLN A 188 -0.24 -7.80 -23.35
C GLN A 188 -0.64 -6.42 -22.79
N PRO A 189 -1.94 -6.04 -22.66
CA PRO A 189 -2.32 -4.77 -22.04
C PRO A 189 -1.76 -4.60 -20.63
N TYR A 190 -1.75 -5.67 -19.83
CA TYR A 190 -1.15 -5.66 -18.49
C TYR A 190 0.34 -5.32 -18.53
N GLN A 191 1.12 -5.99 -19.39
CA GLN A 191 2.56 -5.77 -19.51
C GLN A 191 2.91 -4.40 -20.09
N GLN A 192 2.00 -3.77 -20.83
CA GLN A 192 2.19 -2.41 -21.34
C GLN A 192 1.85 -1.36 -20.26
N ALA A 193 0.72 -1.51 -19.56
CA ALA A 193 0.24 -0.49 -18.63
C ALA A 193 0.94 -0.51 -17.27
N LEU A 194 1.20 -1.70 -16.71
CA LEU A 194 1.73 -1.81 -15.35
C LEU A 194 3.09 -1.11 -15.17
N PRO A 195 4.10 -1.29 -16.05
CA PRO A 195 5.38 -0.61 -15.88
C PRO A 195 5.27 0.91 -15.89
N LEU A 196 4.36 1.46 -16.69
CA LEU A 196 4.10 2.91 -16.76
C LEU A 196 3.52 3.41 -15.44
N LEU A 197 2.53 2.71 -14.89
CA LEU A 197 1.93 3.05 -13.61
C LEU A 197 2.93 2.90 -12.45
N ILE A 198 3.77 1.86 -12.44
CA ILE A 198 4.83 1.69 -11.43
C ILE A 198 5.82 2.85 -11.48
N ASN A 199 6.29 3.22 -12.68
CA ASN A 199 7.24 4.32 -12.84
C ASN A 199 6.63 5.65 -12.38
N ARG A 200 5.35 5.87 -12.68
CA ARG A 200 4.60 7.02 -12.18
C ARG A 200 4.50 7.01 -10.66
N LEU A 201 4.06 5.90 -10.07
CA LEU A 201 3.93 5.73 -8.63
C LEU A 201 5.26 6.01 -7.92
N LYS A 202 6.37 5.54 -8.49
CA LYS A 202 7.72 5.79 -7.98
C LYS A 202 8.11 7.27 -8.06
N ALA A 203 7.83 7.93 -9.18
CA ALA A 203 8.10 9.36 -9.32
C ALA A 203 7.29 10.18 -8.31
N GLU A 204 6.03 9.84 -8.09
CA GLU A 204 5.19 10.46 -7.06
C GLU A 204 5.70 10.20 -5.63
N PHE A 205 6.15 8.97 -5.37
CA PHE A 205 6.76 8.60 -4.11
C PHE A 205 8.02 9.44 -3.82
N ASP A 206 8.87 9.65 -4.83
CA ASP A 206 10.15 10.36 -4.67
C ASP A 206 10.02 11.87 -4.46
N VAL A 207 8.94 12.48 -4.97
CA VAL A 207 8.73 13.95 -4.86
C VAL A 207 8.35 14.37 -3.44
N GLU A 208 7.62 13.53 -2.72
CA GLU A 208 7.06 13.88 -1.42
C GLU A 208 7.95 13.34 -0.29
N THR A 209 8.42 14.27 0.55
CA THR A 209 9.43 13.99 1.58
C THR A 209 8.81 13.71 2.93
N LYS A 210 7.58 14.17 3.17
CA LYS A 210 6.88 13.98 4.44
C LYS A 210 6.31 12.57 4.51
N LEU A 211 6.33 11.99 5.72
CA LEU A 211 5.68 10.72 5.96
C LEU A 211 4.20 11.01 6.21
N ASN A 212 3.36 10.67 5.23
CA ASN A 212 1.91 10.83 5.30
C ASN A 212 1.21 9.55 4.81
N ASP A 213 -0.11 9.53 4.92
CA ASP A 213 -0.94 8.39 4.52
C ASP A 213 -0.69 7.99 3.06
N LEU A 214 -0.75 8.96 2.15
CA LEU A 214 -0.54 8.73 0.72
C LEU A 214 0.86 8.16 0.41
N GLN A 215 1.91 8.63 1.08
CA GLN A 215 3.26 8.09 0.93
C GLN A 215 3.36 6.63 1.36
N ILE A 216 2.73 6.29 2.49
CA ILE A 216 2.70 4.92 2.99
C ILE A 216 1.86 4.04 2.09
N GLU A 217 0.73 4.54 1.57
CA GLU A 217 -0.11 3.84 0.60
C GLU A 217 0.68 3.50 -0.67
N ARG A 218 1.40 4.45 -1.25
CA ARG A 218 2.25 4.21 -2.44
C ARG A 218 3.29 3.13 -2.17
N ALA A 219 4.00 3.20 -1.04
CA ALA A 219 4.99 2.20 -0.68
C ALA A 219 4.36 0.82 -0.41
N ALA A 220 3.18 0.78 0.22
CA ALA A 220 2.42 -0.44 0.44
C ALA A 220 1.96 -1.05 -0.90
N ILE A 221 1.50 -0.25 -1.87
CA ILE A 221 1.15 -0.75 -3.20
C ILE A 221 2.37 -1.31 -3.93
N LEU A 222 3.52 -0.61 -3.90
CA LEU A 222 4.77 -1.17 -4.43
C LEU A 222 5.09 -2.52 -3.79
N ALA A 223 4.93 -2.64 -2.47
CA ALA A 223 5.14 -3.91 -1.77
C ALA A 223 4.14 -5.00 -2.21
N LEU A 224 2.87 -4.66 -2.38
CA LEU A 224 1.79 -5.56 -2.79
C LEU A 224 2.06 -6.19 -4.15
N ILE A 225 2.62 -5.43 -5.08
CA ILE A 225 2.96 -5.90 -6.43
C ILE A 225 4.37 -6.50 -6.53
N GLY A 226 5.00 -6.84 -5.39
CA GLY A 226 6.32 -7.48 -5.35
C GLY A 226 7.48 -6.54 -5.66
N ARG A 227 7.27 -5.21 -5.61
CA ARG A 227 8.29 -4.17 -5.86
C ARG A 227 8.78 -3.49 -4.59
N VAL A 228 8.88 -4.26 -3.50
CA VAL A 228 9.45 -3.82 -2.22
C VAL A 228 10.88 -3.28 -2.38
N ASP A 229 11.62 -3.77 -3.38
CA ASP A 229 12.96 -3.28 -3.73
C ASP A 229 13.01 -1.80 -4.10
N MET A 230 11.88 -1.22 -4.53
CA MET A 230 11.76 0.19 -4.88
C MET A 230 11.50 1.10 -3.67
N VAL A 231 11.27 0.54 -2.48
CA VAL A 231 11.05 1.31 -1.25
C VAL A 231 12.38 1.50 -0.51
N PRO A 232 12.86 2.74 -0.29
CA PRO A 232 14.12 3.01 0.39
C PRO A 232 14.13 2.48 1.83
N ALA A 233 15.28 1.96 2.28
CA ALA A 233 15.41 1.44 3.64
C ALA A 233 15.22 2.54 4.70
N GLU A 234 15.64 3.77 4.39
CA GLU A 234 15.48 4.96 5.23
C GLU A 234 14.01 5.30 5.43
N PHE A 235 13.17 5.10 4.41
CA PHE A 235 11.71 5.29 4.52
C PHE A 235 11.09 4.26 5.47
N ILE A 236 11.51 3.00 5.37
CA ILE A 236 11.08 1.94 6.29
C ILE A 236 11.47 2.26 7.73
N GLN A 237 12.69 2.76 7.95
CA GLN A 237 13.13 3.15 9.28
C GLN A 237 12.29 4.31 9.85
N ARG A 238 11.98 5.32 9.03
CA ARG A 238 11.08 6.41 9.45
C ARG A 238 9.70 5.92 9.86
N ILE A 239 9.15 4.89 9.21
CA ILE A 239 7.89 4.26 9.64
C ILE A 239 8.06 3.66 11.04
N VAL A 240 9.12 2.90 11.29
CA VAL A 240 9.38 2.33 12.62
C VAL A 240 9.48 3.42 13.69
N ASP A 241 10.29 4.44 13.43
CA ASP A 241 10.61 5.50 14.38
C ASP A 241 9.39 6.37 14.75
N THR A 242 8.38 6.41 13.88
CA THR A 242 7.15 7.20 14.06
C THR A 242 5.98 6.37 14.61
N GLN A 243 6.16 5.08 14.88
CA GLN A 243 5.13 4.28 15.54
C GLN A 243 4.90 4.80 16.97
N ARG A 244 3.64 5.01 17.32
CA ARG A 244 3.25 5.40 18.68
C ARG A 244 3.36 4.22 19.64
N SER A 245 3.44 4.52 20.93
CA SER A 245 3.47 3.51 22.01
C SER A 245 2.21 2.63 22.08
N ASP A 246 1.10 3.06 21.50
CA ASP A 246 -0.13 2.27 21.35
C ASP A 246 -0.11 1.31 20.15
N GLY A 247 1.00 1.27 19.40
CA GLY A 247 1.22 0.39 18.24
C GLY A 247 0.61 0.90 16.94
N TYR A 248 -0.10 2.03 16.95
CA TYR A 248 -0.63 2.65 15.74
C TYR A 248 0.35 3.68 15.16
N TRP A 249 0.10 4.00 13.90
CA TRP A 249 0.67 5.16 13.24
C TRP A 249 -0.43 6.20 13.01
N LEU A 250 -0.12 7.46 13.33
CA LEU A 250 -1.00 8.58 13.04
C LEU A 250 -0.28 9.54 12.13
N TYR A 251 -0.82 9.70 10.93
CA TYR A 251 -0.37 10.73 10.00
C TYR A 251 -1.58 11.55 9.63
N ASN A 252 -1.90 12.52 10.48
CA ASN A 252 -2.85 13.54 10.11
C ASN A 252 -2.03 14.67 9.49
N ASP A 253 -2.28 14.96 8.22
CA ASP A 253 -2.10 16.33 7.77
C ASP A 253 -3.13 17.17 8.53
N GLU A 254 -2.70 18.25 9.19
CA GLU A 254 -3.57 19.21 9.89
C GLU A 254 -4.63 19.87 8.97
N ILE A 255 -4.66 19.49 7.69
CA ILE A 255 -5.30 20.22 6.59
C ILE A 255 -6.55 19.50 6.07
N THR A 256 -6.72 18.19 6.29
CA THR A 256 -7.92 17.46 5.82
C THR A 256 -8.95 17.26 6.94
N PRO A 257 -10.16 17.84 6.83
CA PRO A 257 -11.25 17.61 7.79
C PRO A 257 -11.81 16.17 7.74
N ARG A 258 -11.23 15.30 6.91
CA ARG A 258 -11.60 13.90 6.80
C ARG A 258 -10.80 13.12 7.83
N ILE A 259 -11.49 12.61 8.84
CA ILE A 259 -10.92 11.68 9.80
C ILE A 259 -10.64 10.38 9.04
N ILE A 260 -9.47 10.27 8.42
CA ILE A 260 -8.96 8.97 7.97
C ILE A 260 -8.81 8.15 9.25
N PRO A 261 -9.48 6.99 9.38
CA PRO A 261 -9.32 6.16 10.56
C PRO A 261 -7.85 5.80 10.70
N LYS A 262 -7.28 6.00 11.88
CA LYS A 262 -5.89 5.65 12.19
C LYS A 262 -5.54 4.21 11.82
N GLU A 263 -6.54 3.34 11.81
CA GLU A 263 -6.46 1.95 11.41
C GLU A 263 -6.01 1.78 9.95
N HIS A 264 -6.45 2.64 9.02
CA HIS A 264 -6.11 2.56 7.59
C HIS A 264 -4.60 2.70 7.38
N THR A 265 -4.05 3.86 7.74
CA THR A 265 -2.61 4.12 7.57
C THR A 265 -1.76 3.14 8.36
N SER A 266 -2.22 2.75 9.55
CA SER A 266 -1.52 1.76 10.36
C SER A 266 -1.49 0.38 9.71
N ALA A 267 -2.56 -0.04 9.05
CA ALA A 267 -2.60 -1.30 8.33
C ALA A 267 -1.71 -1.29 7.09
N LEU A 268 -1.63 -0.17 6.37
CA LEU A 268 -0.70 0.02 5.25
C LEU A 268 0.76 -0.07 5.74
N ALA A 269 1.10 0.66 6.80
CA ALA A 269 2.43 0.64 7.41
C ALA A 269 2.81 -0.77 7.88
N TYR A 270 1.88 -1.45 8.56
CA TYR A 270 2.06 -2.82 9.01
C TYR A 270 2.31 -3.79 7.86
N PHE A 271 1.49 -3.74 6.80
CA PHE A 271 1.66 -4.57 5.62
C PHE A 271 3.03 -4.35 4.97
N LEU A 272 3.42 -3.10 4.80
CA LEU A 272 4.71 -2.73 4.23
C LEU A 272 5.89 -3.28 5.06
N LEU A 273 5.84 -3.16 6.39
CA LEU A 273 6.89 -3.69 7.27
C LEU A 273 7.03 -5.22 7.15
N VAL A 274 5.90 -5.92 7.05
CA VAL A 274 5.90 -7.38 6.89
C VAL A 274 6.46 -7.78 5.52
N ALA A 275 6.01 -7.15 4.45
CA ALA A 275 6.52 -7.40 3.09
C ALA A 275 8.01 -7.07 2.96
N TYR A 276 8.47 -5.99 3.60
CA TYR A 276 9.88 -5.62 3.66
C TYR A 276 10.73 -6.68 4.36
N ARG A 277 10.27 -7.17 5.51
CA ARG A 277 10.94 -8.25 6.24
C ARG A 277 11.04 -9.51 5.41
N ASP A 278 9.95 -9.91 4.74
CA ASP A 278 9.91 -11.11 3.90
C ASP A 278 10.91 -11.02 2.75
N ASN A 279 10.95 -9.89 2.04
CA ASN A 279 11.92 -9.62 0.98
C ASN A 279 13.38 -9.74 1.45
N ILE A 280 13.70 -9.28 2.66
CA ILE A 280 15.05 -9.45 3.24
C ILE A 280 15.38 -10.93 3.46
N LEU A 281 14.43 -11.72 3.95
CA LEU A 281 14.62 -13.15 4.20
C LEU A 281 14.85 -13.90 2.88
N GLN A 282 14.01 -13.66 1.87
CA GLN A 282 14.15 -14.27 0.54
C GLN A 282 15.52 -13.96 -0.09
N LYS A 283 15.98 -12.70 0.00
CA LYS A 283 17.32 -12.29 -0.50
C LYS A 283 18.49 -12.97 0.23
N LYS A 284 18.31 -13.34 1.51
CA LYS A 284 19.35 -14.08 2.25
C LYS A 284 19.39 -15.54 1.82
N GLU A 285 18.23 -16.17 1.64
CA GLU A 285 18.14 -17.56 1.18
C GLU A 285 18.70 -17.73 -0.24
N SER A 286 18.43 -16.79 -1.15
CA SER A 286 18.98 -16.85 -2.51
C SER A 286 20.50 -16.70 -2.55
N LYS A 287 21.08 -15.86 -1.68
CA LYS A 287 22.55 -15.73 -1.54
C LYS A 287 23.20 -17.00 -1.01
N LEU A 288 22.56 -17.72 -0.08
CA LEU A 288 23.08 -18.98 0.44
C LEU A 288 23.10 -20.05 -0.65
N LYS A 289 22.01 -20.19 -1.42
CA LYS A 289 21.91 -21.18 -2.51
C LYS A 289 22.89 -20.96 -3.68
N ASN A 290 23.38 -19.74 -3.88
CA ASN A 290 24.32 -19.43 -4.96
C ASN A 290 25.80 -19.61 -4.57
N ASN A 291 26.09 -19.91 -3.31
CA ASN A 291 27.45 -20.11 -2.81
C ASN A 291 27.79 -21.59 -2.58
N ASP A 292 26.84 -22.49 -2.84
CA ASP A 292 27.00 -23.95 -2.83
C ASP A 292 27.19 -24.46 -4.28
#